data_AF-A0A842SPV3-F1
#
_entry.id   AF-A0A842SPV3-F1
#
_cell.length_a   1.000
_cell.length_b   1.000
_cell.length_c   1.000
_cell.angle_alpha   90.00
_cell.angle_beta   90.00
_cell.angle_gamma   90.00
#
_symmetry.space_group_name_H-M   'P 1'
#
loop_
_entity.id
_entity.type
_entity.pdbx_description
1 polymer ?
#
loop_
_entity_poly.entity_id
_entity_poly.type
_entity_poly.pdbx_seq_one_letter_code
_entity_poly.pdbx_strand_id
1 'polypeptide(L)'
;MGFLCPECKNKELEITSSIEIPPDTRSDEITLQVLRCTRCGFKSLGLYEESRRGNLREEYVNHKGIYIPEAELKDIELMIKKCPDPRNSKCICDSHRYFSVKAKGRWKCIERLIYYNTFVLEF
;
A
#
# COMPACT_ATOMS: atom_id res chain seq x y z
N MET A 1 -0.93 2.72 -17.63
CA MET A 1 -2.33 3.08 -17.33
C MET A 1 -2.37 3.53 -15.89
N GLY A 2 -2.84 4.75 -15.62
CA GLY A 2 -2.91 5.29 -14.26
C GLY A 2 -4.30 5.11 -13.65
N PHE A 3 -4.36 5.10 -12.33
CA PHE A 3 -5.60 5.14 -11.56
C PHE A 3 -6.26 6.52 -11.67
N LEU A 4 -7.56 6.58 -11.38
CA LEU A 4 -8.29 7.83 -11.26
C LEU A 4 -7.79 8.62 -10.04
N CYS A 5 -7.25 9.82 -10.29
CA CYS A 5 -6.85 10.72 -9.24
C CYS A 5 -8.11 11.32 -8.57
N PRO A 6 -8.25 11.25 -7.24
CA PRO A 6 -9.42 11.78 -6.56
C PRO A 6 -9.50 13.31 -6.58
N GLU A 7 -8.37 14.00 -6.73
CA GLU A 7 -8.29 15.46 -6.76
C GLU A 7 -8.66 16.02 -8.15
N CYS A 8 -7.93 15.62 -9.19
CA CYS A 8 -8.11 16.19 -10.53
C CYS A 8 -9.03 15.37 -11.44
N LYS A 9 -9.50 14.19 -10.99
CA LYS A 9 -10.39 13.27 -11.75
C LYS A 9 -9.81 12.78 -13.09
N ASN A 10 -8.48 12.73 -13.20
CA ASN A 10 -7.79 12.18 -14.37
C ASN A 10 -7.14 10.84 -14.05
N LYS A 11 -7.00 9.97 -15.07
CA LYS A 11 -6.37 8.64 -14.98
C LYS A 11 -4.84 8.71 -15.02
N GLU A 12 -4.30 9.53 -14.13
CA GLU A 12 -2.90 9.97 -14.10
C GLU A 12 -2.26 9.69 -12.73
N LEU A 13 -2.91 8.89 -11.87
CA LEU A 13 -2.37 8.47 -10.57
C LEU A 13 -1.56 7.18 -10.74
N GLU A 14 -0.26 7.23 -10.45
CA GLU A 14 0.66 6.11 -10.70
C GLU A 14 1.32 5.62 -9.42
N ILE A 15 1.70 4.34 -9.38
CA ILE A 15 2.50 3.76 -8.30
C ILE A 15 3.97 4.12 -8.54
N THR A 16 4.55 4.88 -7.64
CA THR A 16 5.94 5.37 -7.75
C THR A 16 6.93 4.58 -6.89
N SER A 17 6.45 3.89 -5.87
CA SER A 17 7.23 3.00 -5.02
C SER A 17 6.29 1.97 -4.40
N SER A 18 6.79 0.78 -4.10
CA SER A 18 5.99 -0.26 -3.47
C SER A 18 6.86 -1.13 -2.59
N ILE A 19 6.27 -1.76 -1.57
CA ILE A 19 6.91 -2.80 -0.76
C ILE A 19 5.91 -3.93 -0.49
N GLU A 20 6.33 -5.16 -0.72
CA GLU A 20 5.57 -6.37 -0.46
C GLU A 20 5.80 -6.81 0.98
N ILE A 21 4.71 -7.01 1.72
CA ILE A 21 4.72 -7.32 3.14
C ILE A 21 4.39 -8.81 3.29
N PRO A 22 5.01 -9.53 4.25
CA PRO A 22 4.67 -10.92 4.51
C PRO A 22 3.16 -11.11 4.72
N PRO A 23 2.59 -12.19 4.17
CA PRO A 23 1.16 -12.48 4.27
C PRO A 23 0.70 -12.56 5.72
N ASP A 24 -0.58 -12.31 5.93
CA ASP A 24 -1.20 -12.42 7.25
C ASP A 24 -2.26 -13.53 7.30
N THR A 25 -3.05 -13.55 8.37
CA THR A 25 -4.13 -14.53 8.54
C THR A 25 -5.29 -14.32 7.57
N ARG A 26 -5.42 -13.15 6.96
CA ARG A 26 -6.52 -12.78 6.05
C ARG A 26 -6.07 -12.73 4.58
N SER A 27 -4.90 -12.18 4.31
CA SER A 27 -4.41 -11.85 2.97
C SER A 27 -3.15 -12.65 2.67
N ASP A 28 -3.12 -13.28 1.50
CA ASP A 28 -1.98 -14.02 0.99
C ASP A 28 -0.96 -13.10 0.31
N GLU A 29 -1.41 -11.94 -0.16
CA GLU A 29 -0.55 -10.88 -0.68
C GLU A 29 -0.95 -9.55 -0.07
N ILE A 30 0.04 -8.79 0.41
CA ILE A 30 -0.14 -7.44 0.97
C ILE A 30 0.95 -6.57 0.39
N THR A 31 0.57 -5.52 -0.33
CA THR A 31 1.52 -4.59 -0.94
C THR A 31 1.16 -3.16 -0.58
N LEU A 32 2.12 -2.47 0.03
CA LEU A 32 2.01 -1.04 0.31
C LEU A 32 2.63 -0.26 -0.86
N GLN A 33 1.94 0.78 -1.32
CA GLN A 33 2.30 1.50 -2.53
C GLN A 33 2.29 3.00 -2.26
N VAL A 34 3.21 3.76 -2.85
CA VAL A 34 3.18 5.22 -2.87
C VAL A 34 2.61 5.65 -4.21
N LEU A 35 1.50 6.36 -4.16
CA LEU A 35 0.77 6.83 -5.33
C LEU A 35 1.06 8.31 -5.57
N ARG A 36 1.30 8.70 -6.83
CA ARG A 36 1.49 10.09 -7.23
C ARG A 36 0.77 10.40 -8.52
N CYS A 37 0.01 11.48 -8.54
CA CYS A 37 -0.59 11.99 -9.76
C CYS A 37 0.45 12.78 -10.57
N THR A 38 0.70 12.35 -11.80
CA THR A 38 1.61 13.02 -12.74
C THR A 38 1.07 14.40 -13.18
N ARG A 39 -0.26 14.59 -13.17
CA ARG A 39 -0.92 15.83 -13.58
C ARG A 39 -0.99 16.90 -12.49
N CYS A 40 -1.53 16.58 -11.31
CA CYS A 40 -1.78 17.57 -10.26
C CYS A 40 -0.81 17.47 -9.07
N GLY A 41 0.09 16.48 -9.07
CA GLY A 41 1.06 16.28 -8.00
C GLY A 41 0.51 15.68 -6.72
N PHE A 42 -0.80 15.38 -6.64
CA PHE A 42 -1.42 14.68 -5.52
C PHE A 42 -0.64 13.41 -5.15
N LYS A 43 -0.48 13.16 -3.86
CA LYS A 43 0.21 11.96 -3.36
C LYS A 43 -0.63 11.27 -2.30
N SER A 44 -0.57 9.94 -2.27
CA SER A 44 -1.28 9.12 -1.29
C SER A 44 -0.59 7.78 -1.11
N LEU A 45 -1.08 6.99 -0.16
CA LEU A 45 -0.63 5.61 0.05
C LEU A 45 -1.67 4.65 -0.53
N GLY A 46 -1.26 3.71 -1.36
CA GLY A 46 -2.07 2.60 -1.83
C GLY A 46 -1.86 1.38 -0.95
N LEU A 47 -2.93 0.66 -0.64
CA LEU A 47 -2.90 -0.67 -0.05
C LEU A 47 -3.56 -1.64 -1.01
N TYR A 48 -2.79 -2.61 -1.47
CA TYR A 48 -3.26 -3.79 -2.17
C TYR A 48 -3.27 -4.98 -1.21
N GLU A 49 -4.41 -5.64 -1.10
CA GLU A 49 -4.57 -6.90 -0.36
C GLU A 49 -5.28 -7.91 -1.25
N GLU A 50 -4.75 -9.12 -1.33
CA GLU A 50 -5.38 -10.23 -2.04
C GLU A 50 -5.51 -11.43 -1.10
N SER A 51 -6.67 -12.09 -1.14
CA SER A 51 -6.92 -13.35 -0.44
C SER A 51 -7.45 -14.39 -1.41
N ARG A 52 -6.79 -15.54 -1.43
CA ARG A 52 -7.17 -16.72 -2.23
C ARG A 52 -7.72 -17.84 -1.35
N ARG A 53 -8.03 -17.56 -0.07
CA ARG A 53 -8.46 -18.57 0.93
C ARG A 53 -9.95 -18.94 0.89
N GLY A 54 -10.67 -18.58 -0.19
CA GLY A 54 -12.09 -18.92 -0.40
C GLY A 54 -12.31 -20.24 -1.15
N ASN A 55 -13.58 -20.60 -1.38
CA ASN A 55 -13.94 -21.64 -2.35
C ASN A 55 -13.38 -21.27 -3.75
N LEU A 56 -13.32 -22.24 -4.68
CA LEU A 56 -12.79 -22.14 -6.06
C LEU A 56 -13.23 -20.92 -6.93
N ARG A 57 -14.02 -19.98 -6.40
CA ARG A 57 -14.54 -18.77 -7.06
C ARG A 57 -14.52 -17.50 -6.21
N GLU A 58 -13.99 -17.52 -4.99
CA GLU A 58 -14.00 -16.37 -4.06
C GLU A 58 -12.59 -15.84 -3.85
N GLU A 59 -12.08 -15.17 -4.89
CA GLU A 59 -10.90 -14.32 -4.79
C GLU A 59 -11.35 -12.93 -4.29
N TYR A 60 -10.73 -12.45 -3.22
CA TYR A 60 -10.99 -11.12 -2.70
C TYR A 60 -9.78 -10.23 -2.93
N VAL A 61 -9.92 -9.29 -3.87
CA VAL A 61 -8.96 -8.21 -4.09
C VAL A 61 -9.50 -6.93 -3.47
N ASN A 62 -8.68 -6.29 -2.64
CA ASN A 62 -8.97 -5.00 -2.06
C ASN A 62 -7.83 -4.04 -2.41
N HIS A 63 -8.13 -3.04 -3.26
CA HIS A 63 -7.17 -2.00 -3.64
C HIS A 63 -7.73 -0.63 -3.27
N LYS A 64 -7.15 -0.02 -2.24
CA LYS A 64 -7.62 1.27 -1.70
C LYS A 64 -6.49 2.27 -1.57
N GLY A 65 -6.81 3.53 -1.80
CA GLY A 65 -5.97 4.68 -1.51
C GLY A 65 -6.25 5.21 -0.11
N ILE A 66 -5.24 5.80 0.51
CA ILE A 66 -5.26 6.32 1.88
C ILE A 66 -4.67 7.73 1.83
N TYR A 67 -5.45 8.70 2.31
CA TYR A 67 -4.99 10.07 2.49
C TYR A 67 -4.14 10.15 3.74
N ILE A 68 -2.86 10.47 3.56
CA ILE A 68 -1.86 10.54 4.62
C ILE A 68 -1.15 11.91 4.53
N PRO A 69 -0.73 12.52 5.66
CA PRO A 69 0.06 13.75 5.64
C PRO A 69 1.31 13.60 4.77
N GLU A 70 1.72 14.67 4.09
CA GLU A 70 2.87 14.60 3.18
C GLU A 70 4.18 14.26 3.91
N ALA A 71 4.34 14.70 5.17
CA ALA A 71 5.50 14.37 6.00
C ALA A 71 5.61 12.85 6.22
N GLU A 72 4.53 12.23 6.69
CA GLU A 72 4.44 10.78 6.90
C GLU A 72 4.65 10.01 5.59
N LEU A 73 4.08 10.49 4.48
CA LEU A 73 4.27 9.84 3.18
C LEU A 73 5.73 9.89 2.71
N LYS A 74 6.42 11.02 2.92
CA LYS A 74 7.84 11.16 2.61
C LYS A 74 8.68 10.17 3.42
N ASP A 75 8.38 10.01 4.70
CA ASP A 75 9.09 9.05 5.57
C ASP A 75 8.86 7.61 5.11
N ILE A 76 7.62 7.25 4.77
CA ILE A 76 7.29 5.93 4.21
C ILE A 76 8.02 5.70 2.88
N GLU A 77 7.99 6.67 1.96
CA GLU A 77 8.67 6.58 0.67
C GLU A 77 10.18 6.37 0.85
N LEU A 78 10.80 7.10 1.80
CA LEU A 78 12.22 6.92 2.15
C LEU A 78 12.49 5.54 2.74
N MET A 79 11.62 5.02 3.61
CA MET A 79 11.77 3.67 4.15
C MET A 79 11.66 2.62 3.06
N ILE A 80 10.71 2.74 2.13
CA ILE A 80 10.56 1.80 1.01
C ILE A 80 11.83 1.80 0.14
N LYS A 81 12.35 2.98 -0.21
CA LYS A 81 13.59 3.12 -1.01
C LYS A 81 14.84 2.59 -0.33
N LYS A 82 14.88 2.53 1.00
CA LYS A 82 15.99 1.93 1.77
C LYS A 82 15.99 0.40 1.70
N CYS A 83 14.90 -0.23 1.27
CA CYS A 83 14.86 -1.67 1.14
C CYS A 83 15.69 -2.12 -0.07
N PRO A 84 16.62 -3.09 0.08
CA PRO A 84 17.41 -3.60 -1.03
C PRO A 84 16.59 -4.43 -2.02
N ASP A 85 15.49 -5.02 -1.57
CA ASP A 85 14.61 -5.85 -2.39
C ASP A 85 13.15 -5.71 -1.90
N PRO A 86 12.45 -4.64 -2.33
CA PRO A 86 11.12 -4.33 -1.83
C PRO A 86 10.03 -5.30 -2.30
N ARG A 87 10.29 -6.14 -3.31
CA ARG A 87 9.35 -7.17 -3.78
C ARG A 87 9.54 -8.50 -3.07
N ASN A 88 10.59 -8.64 -2.27
CA ASN A 88 10.80 -9.85 -1.51
C ASN A 88 10.17 -9.71 -0.14
N SER A 89 8.93 -10.19 -0.02
CA SER A 89 8.18 -10.21 1.25
C SER A 89 8.87 -11.00 2.38
N LYS A 90 9.93 -11.78 2.09
CA LYS A 90 10.76 -12.47 3.09
C LYS A 90 12.01 -11.67 3.50
N CYS A 91 12.20 -10.48 2.94
CA CYS A 91 13.33 -9.62 3.27
C CYS A 91 13.26 -9.19 4.74
N ILE A 92 14.41 -9.21 5.42
CA ILE A 92 14.52 -8.96 6.85
C ILE A 92 15.06 -7.57 7.19
N CYS A 93 15.11 -6.66 6.21
CA CYS A 93 15.61 -5.31 6.39
C CYS A 93 14.74 -4.48 7.35
N ASP A 94 15.26 -3.35 7.82
CA ASP A 94 14.55 -2.50 8.77
C ASP A 94 13.21 -1.99 8.24
N SER A 95 13.11 -1.68 6.94
CA SER A 95 11.86 -1.30 6.30
C SER A 95 10.82 -2.42 6.41
N HIS A 96 11.19 -3.65 6.06
CA HIS A 96 10.28 -4.79 6.20
C HIS A 96 9.93 -5.05 7.66
N ARG A 97 10.87 -4.95 8.61
CA ARG A 97 10.57 -5.08 10.04
C ARG A 97 9.59 -4.02 10.53
N TYR A 98 9.74 -2.79 10.07
CA TYR A 98 8.83 -1.69 10.40
C TYR A 98 7.42 -1.94 9.86
N PHE A 99 7.31 -2.32 8.59
CA PHE A 99 6.01 -2.53 7.95
C PHE A 99 5.38 -3.87 8.31
N SER A 100 6.13 -4.92 8.69
CA SER A 100 5.60 -6.27 8.94
C SER A 100 4.99 -6.48 10.32
N VAL A 101 4.68 -5.41 11.05
CA VAL A 101 4.10 -5.51 12.39
C VAL A 101 2.71 -6.15 12.31
N LYS A 102 2.56 -7.24 13.07
CA LYS A 102 1.33 -8.02 13.17
C LYS A 102 0.83 -8.01 14.61
N ALA A 103 -0.49 -7.93 14.80
CA ALA A 103 -1.14 -8.21 16.08
C ALA A 103 -2.18 -9.31 15.88
N LYS A 104 -2.14 -10.37 16.71
CA LYS A 104 -3.01 -11.55 16.59
C LYS A 104 -3.00 -12.16 15.18
N GLY A 105 -1.84 -12.16 14.52
CA GLY A 105 -1.67 -12.69 13.17
C GLY A 105 -2.24 -11.83 12.04
N ARG A 106 -2.73 -10.62 12.33
CA ARG A 106 -3.19 -9.65 11.31
C ARG A 106 -2.20 -8.52 11.15
N TRP A 107 -2.00 -8.09 9.92
CA TRP A 107 -1.18 -6.93 9.62
C TRP A 107 -1.84 -5.65 10.15
N LYS A 108 -1.05 -4.79 10.79
CA LYS A 108 -1.55 -3.65 11.58
C LYS A 108 -0.83 -2.33 11.30
N CYS A 109 0.08 -2.29 10.34
CA CYS A 109 0.92 -1.10 10.15
C CYS A 109 0.09 0.16 9.84
N ILE A 110 -1.00 0.04 9.07
CA ILE A 110 -1.90 1.18 8.78
C ILE A 110 -2.50 1.79 10.03
N GLU A 111 -2.83 0.99 11.05
CA GLU A 111 -3.43 1.49 12.30
C GLU A 111 -2.44 2.33 13.13
N ARG A 112 -1.15 2.30 12.78
CA ARG A 112 -0.11 3.13 13.39
C ARG A 112 0.13 4.43 12.64
N LEU A 113 -0.41 4.57 11.43
CA LEU A 113 -0.23 5.76 10.60
C LEU A 113 -1.31 6.77 10.91
N ILE A 114 -0.95 8.05 10.90
CA ILE A 114 -1.92 9.14 10.90
C ILE A 114 -2.50 9.22 9.50
N TYR A 115 -3.77 8.91 9.32
CA TYR A 115 -4.46 9.07 8.03
C TYR A 115 -5.81 9.77 8.20
N TYR A 116 -6.24 10.50 7.17
CA TYR A 116 -7.46 11.29 7.21
C TYR A 116 -8.67 10.48 6.75
N ASN A 117 -8.52 9.79 5.63
CA ASN A 117 -9.61 9.04 5.00
C ASN A 117 -9.04 8.00 4.03
N THR A 118 -9.92 7.17 3.47
CA THR A 118 -9.61 6.22 2.40
C THR A 118 -10.46 6.49 1.17
N PHE A 119 -10.00 6.06 0.00
CA PHE A 119 -10.73 6.10 -1.25
C PHE A 119 -10.51 4.81 -2.04
N VAL A 120 -11.43 4.48 -2.94
CA VAL A 120 -11.29 3.33 -3.83
C VAL A 120 -10.33 3.70 -4.95
N LEU A 121 -9.39 2.79 -5.28
CA LEU A 121 -8.54 2.98 -6.45
C LEU A 121 -9.28 2.44 -7.68
N GLU A 122 -9.78 3.37 -8.48
CA GLU A 122 -10.49 3.09 -9.72
C GLU A 122 -9.52 3.16 -10.90
N PHE A 123 -9.66 2.23 -11.85
CA PHE A 123 -8.84 2.15 -13.06
C PHE A 123 -9.46 2.93 -14.24
#